data_AF-A0A401R136-F1
#
_entry.id   AF-A0A401R136-F1
#
_cell.length_a   1.000
_cell.length_b   1.000
_cell.length_c   1.000
_cell.angle_alpha   90.00
_cell.angle_beta   90.00
_cell.angle_gamma   90.00
#
_symmetry.space_group_name_H-M   'P 1'
#
loop_
_entity.id
_entity.type
_entity.pdbx_description
1 polymer ?
#
loop_
_entity_poly.entity_id
_entity_poly.type
_entity_poly.pdbx_seq_one_letter_code
_entity_poly.pdbx_strand_id
1 'polypeptide(L)'
;MLPPPNPGAHHSPEPMDVDGPEHHTQHDADHDVHMSDAEHDHDADHDRRPLPDREDPHQQRLGLEPDAEQQALRDHSPVHRIDLDHVHDQMHHWAEDGRLSNLMEESHQRLQAERAALKEGEQPPPTAFTHQELEHHLGDEFRRMNDGERMAVVATLARVSSDYHESQGVGHNPNHDSQPYADSGNRADGTPDPAKASDRPVSAQSREDAKPNFPPKYRKEGDAPSDIATLHERLTGKSKAKPNADEVHSIVNAIGRHKPDFSGKNYAVVEVTDHKGNTTYIVDSSVPADRSGVTPRHSERHLLDWVERQNSLKPDGQKYTVASLYTEREPCGSGQGHAHCSRLLDSHTSPTHGKPVYYSTTYRTDPEGLEARSEEREKQRKKYASQIEKANQIQDEGKRREQLKSISKTINNAVKKVESDAEKQMTGEMDRHLRVVGQLWAKSMTHIVPPQASSQ
;
A
#
# COMPACT_ATOMS: atom_id res chain seq x y z
N MET A 1 10.48 9.32 -42.33
CA MET A 1 11.55 8.46 -41.79
C MET A 1 12.15 9.16 -40.59
N LEU A 2 11.99 8.56 -39.41
CA LEU A 2 12.64 8.94 -38.16
C LEU A 2 13.71 7.87 -37.87
N PRO A 3 14.84 8.20 -37.23
CA PRO A 3 16.00 7.33 -37.18
C PRO A 3 15.75 6.06 -36.34
N PRO A 4 16.48 4.96 -36.61
CA PRO A 4 16.41 3.77 -35.77
C PRO A 4 16.99 4.07 -34.38
N PRO A 5 16.53 3.40 -33.32
CA PRO A 5 17.24 3.40 -32.05
C PRO A 5 18.61 2.72 -32.26
N ASN A 6 19.67 3.45 -31.97
CA ASN A 6 21.04 3.00 -32.10
C ASN A 6 21.32 1.86 -31.08
N PRO A 7 21.92 0.73 -31.49
CA PRO A 7 22.30 -0.35 -30.60
C PRO A 7 23.68 -0.07 -29.96
N GLY A 8 23.77 -0.23 -28.64
CA GLY A 8 25.01 -0.52 -27.91
C GLY A 8 26.09 0.57 -27.84
N ALA A 9 26.35 1.06 -26.63
CA ALA A 9 27.70 1.30 -26.16
C ALA A 9 27.76 0.92 -24.68
N HIS A 10 28.24 -0.29 -24.45
CA HIS A 10 28.72 -0.78 -23.17
C HIS A 10 29.83 0.15 -22.64
N HIS A 11 29.70 0.57 -21.39
CA HIS A 11 30.86 0.78 -20.53
C HIS A 11 30.56 0.09 -19.20
N SER A 12 30.97 -1.18 -19.13
CA SER A 12 31.38 -1.80 -17.88
C SER A 12 32.56 -1.00 -17.30
N PRO A 13 32.67 -0.91 -15.98
CA PRO A 13 33.92 -1.19 -15.30
C PRO A 13 33.86 -2.65 -14.85
N GLU A 14 34.57 -3.53 -15.56
CA GLU A 14 35.02 -4.80 -14.97
C GLU A 14 36.27 -4.53 -14.07
N PRO A 15 36.89 -5.57 -13.49
CA PRO A 15 36.77 -5.92 -12.09
C PRO A 15 38.09 -5.58 -11.36
N MET A 16 38.05 -5.47 -10.04
CA MET A 16 39.30 -5.60 -9.28
C MET A 16 39.48 -7.09 -9.00
N ASP A 17 40.24 -7.75 -9.88
CA ASP A 17 40.87 -9.05 -9.60
C ASP A 17 41.81 -8.89 -8.40
N VAL A 18 41.62 -9.74 -7.39
CA VAL A 18 42.61 -9.93 -6.32
C VAL A 18 43.10 -11.37 -6.43
N ASP A 19 44.24 -11.53 -7.10
CA ASP A 19 45.06 -12.72 -7.01
C ASP A 19 45.59 -12.89 -5.57
N GLY A 20 45.37 -14.06 -4.98
CA GLY A 20 46.29 -14.61 -3.96
C GLY A 20 47.56 -15.17 -4.63
N PRO A 21 48.59 -15.64 -3.89
CA PRO A 21 48.40 -16.33 -2.61
C PRO A 21 49.56 -16.23 -1.56
N GLU A 22 49.31 -16.92 -0.42
CA GLU A 22 50.25 -17.59 0.51
C GLU A 22 50.94 -16.87 1.71
N HIS A 23 50.46 -17.30 2.90
CA HIS A 23 51.18 -17.89 4.05
C HIS A 23 51.66 -17.07 5.28
N HIS A 24 51.31 -17.68 6.43
CA HIS A 24 51.74 -17.54 7.84
C HIS A 24 50.92 -16.57 8.71
N THR A 25 50.37 -16.92 9.89
CA THR A 25 50.48 -18.12 10.75
C THR A 25 49.33 -18.09 11.77
N GLN A 26 48.97 -19.27 12.26
CA GLN A 26 48.09 -19.58 13.39
C GLN A 26 48.12 -18.56 14.54
N HIS A 27 46.93 -18.27 15.10
CA HIS A 27 46.71 -18.35 16.54
C HIS A 27 45.23 -18.60 16.83
N ASP A 28 44.97 -19.77 17.41
CA ASP A 28 43.69 -20.19 17.99
C ASP A 28 43.25 -19.25 19.12
N ALA A 29 41.97 -18.89 19.15
CA ALA A 29 41.21 -18.71 20.39
C ALA A 29 39.71 -18.71 20.05
N ASP A 30 39.04 -19.78 20.49
CA ASP A 30 37.59 -19.96 20.51
C ASP A 30 36.87 -18.73 21.07
N HIS A 31 35.90 -18.23 20.32
CA HIS A 31 34.73 -17.53 20.88
C HIS A 31 33.54 -17.77 19.95
N ASP A 32 32.90 -18.93 20.14
CA ASP A 32 31.49 -19.14 19.79
C ASP A 32 30.66 -18.11 20.55
N VAL A 33 30.30 -17.02 19.87
CA VAL A 33 29.26 -16.11 20.34
C VAL A 33 27.94 -16.66 19.80
N HIS A 34 27.33 -17.55 20.59
CA HIS A 34 25.91 -17.85 20.49
C HIS A 34 25.13 -16.53 20.39
N MET A 35 24.56 -16.27 19.22
CA MET A 35 23.47 -15.29 19.08
C MET A 35 22.32 -15.83 19.91
N SER A 36 22.18 -15.33 21.13
CA SER A 36 21.02 -15.57 21.97
C SER A 36 19.80 -15.01 21.26
N ASP A 37 18.88 -15.91 20.93
CA ASP A 37 17.48 -15.58 20.67
C ASP A 37 17.00 -14.57 21.71
N ALA A 38 16.23 -13.59 21.24
CA ALA A 38 15.55 -12.63 22.07
C ALA A 38 14.51 -13.35 22.94
N GLU A 39 14.95 -13.90 24.08
CA GLU A 39 14.07 -14.31 25.16
C GLU A 39 13.52 -13.06 25.85
N HIS A 40 12.50 -12.44 25.27
CA HIS A 40 11.51 -11.64 25.99
C HIS A 40 10.14 -12.11 25.50
N ASP A 41 9.35 -12.65 26.45
CA ASP A 41 7.97 -13.15 26.32
C ASP A 41 7.73 -14.56 25.72
N HIS A 42 8.26 -15.59 26.39
CA HIS A 42 7.97 -16.99 26.04
C HIS A 42 6.57 -17.52 26.45
N ASP A 43 5.77 -16.80 27.25
CA ASP A 43 4.39 -17.23 27.57
C ASP A 43 3.33 -16.63 26.61
N ALA A 44 3.64 -15.56 25.87
CA ALA A 44 2.69 -14.89 24.97
C ALA A 44 2.65 -15.48 23.54
N ASP A 45 3.71 -16.18 23.13
CA ASP A 45 3.88 -16.64 21.75
C ASP A 45 3.22 -18.00 21.46
N HIS A 46 2.88 -18.78 22.50
CA HIS A 46 2.20 -20.08 22.36
C HIS A 46 0.72 -19.98 21.92
N ASP A 47 0.09 -18.83 22.11
CA ASP A 47 -1.32 -18.59 21.75
C ASP A 47 -1.50 -18.03 20.34
N ARG A 48 -0.40 -17.66 19.66
CA ARG A 48 -0.47 -17.05 18.32
C ARG A 48 -0.68 -18.11 17.24
N ARG A 49 -1.42 -17.74 16.20
CA ARG A 49 -1.54 -18.54 14.98
C ARG A 49 -0.15 -18.70 14.35
N PRO A 50 0.18 -19.87 13.82
CA PRO A 50 1.46 -20.06 13.13
C PRO A 50 1.52 -19.17 11.89
N LEU A 51 2.73 -18.71 11.56
CA LEU A 51 3.00 -18.10 10.27
C LEU A 51 2.87 -19.16 9.16
N PRO A 52 2.37 -18.79 7.97
CA PRO A 52 2.52 -19.62 6.77
C PRO A 52 3.99 -19.92 6.51
N ASP A 53 4.27 -21.02 5.80
CA ASP A 53 5.65 -21.34 5.41
C ASP A 53 6.31 -20.18 4.66
N ARG A 54 7.61 -19.97 4.93
CA ARG A 54 8.44 -19.05 4.16
C ARG A 54 8.39 -19.45 2.68
N GLU A 55 8.24 -18.46 1.81
CA GLU A 55 8.26 -18.71 0.38
C GLU A 55 9.68 -19.02 -0.11
N ASP A 56 9.80 -20.11 -0.87
CA ASP A 56 11.02 -20.46 -1.58
C ASP A 56 11.31 -19.41 -2.68
N PRO A 57 12.58 -19.03 -2.94
CA PRO A 57 12.95 -18.09 -3.99
C PRO A 57 12.34 -18.40 -5.35
N HIS A 58 12.16 -19.68 -5.70
CA HIS A 58 11.58 -20.14 -6.96
C HIS A 58 10.12 -20.58 -6.83
N GLN A 59 9.47 -20.36 -5.68
CA GLN A 59 8.10 -20.79 -5.45
C GLN A 59 7.15 -20.15 -6.45
N GLN A 60 6.56 -20.97 -7.32
CA GLN A 60 5.59 -20.53 -8.32
C GLN A 60 4.25 -20.13 -7.71
N ARG A 61 3.65 -19.08 -8.26
CA ARG A 61 2.28 -18.65 -7.99
C ARG A 61 1.60 -18.39 -9.32
N LEU A 62 0.44 -19.02 -9.53
CA LEU A 62 -0.32 -18.91 -10.78
C LEU A 62 0.52 -19.34 -12.02
N GLY A 63 1.47 -20.27 -11.84
CA GLY A 63 2.40 -20.70 -12.89
C GLY A 63 3.53 -19.71 -13.19
N LEU A 64 3.66 -18.63 -12.43
CA LEU A 64 4.70 -17.61 -12.58
C LEU A 64 5.72 -17.74 -11.45
N GLU A 65 7.01 -17.73 -11.77
CA GLU A 65 8.09 -17.57 -10.78
C GLU A 65 8.28 -16.10 -10.41
N PRO A 66 8.82 -15.81 -9.21
CA PRO A 66 9.28 -14.45 -8.90
C PRO A 66 10.40 -14.03 -9.86
N ASP A 67 10.50 -12.73 -10.16
CA ASP A 67 11.66 -12.22 -10.92
C ASP A 67 12.94 -12.16 -10.06
N ALA A 68 14.09 -11.88 -10.67
CA ALA A 68 15.39 -11.91 -9.98
C ALA A 68 15.47 -11.01 -8.73
N GLU A 69 14.78 -9.87 -8.69
CA GLU A 69 14.78 -9.02 -7.49
C GLU A 69 13.88 -9.59 -6.40
N GLN A 70 12.76 -10.18 -6.80
CA GLN A 70 11.84 -10.87 -5.89
C GLN A 70 12.45 -12.17 -5.34
N GLN A 71 13.30 -12.85 -6.12
CA GLN A 71 14.09 -14.02 -5.70
C GLN A 71 15.12 -13.60 -4.66
N ALA A 72 15.94 -12.57 -4.94
CA ALA A 72 16.96 -12.08 -4.02
C ALA A 72 16.38 -11.67 -2.66
N LEU A 73 15.22 -10.98 -2.65
CA LEU A 73 14.53 -10.65 -1.39
C LEU A 73 14.18 -11.92 -0.59
N ARG A 74 13.75 -13.00 -1.27
CA ARG A 74 13.43 -14.27 -0.62
C ARG A 74 14.65 -15.03 -0.14
N ASP A 75 15.84 -14.79 -0.70
CA ASP A 75 17.08 -15.40 -0.21
C ASP A 75 17.50 -14.79 1.13
N HIS A 76 17.41 -13.46 1.27
CA HIS A 76 17.92 -12.75 2.44
C HIS A 76 16.88 -12.47 3.52
N SER A 77 15.58 -12.41 3.17
CA SER A 77 14.49 -12.13 4.10
C SER A 77 13.45 -13.26 4.16
N PRO A 78 12.83 -13.52 5.33
CA PRO A 78 11.65 -14.37 5.42
C PRO A 78 10.47 -13.71 4.73
N VAL A 79 10.10 -14.19 3.54
CA VAL A 79 8.91 -13.71 2.82
C VAL A 79 7.77 -14.68 3.06
N HIS A 80 6.63 -14.19 3.55
CA HIS A 80 5.46 -15.02 3.80
C HIS A 80 4.24 -14.46 3.09
N ARG A 81 3.47 -15.35 2.48
CA ARG A 81 2.18 -14.99 1.92
C ARG A 81 1.08 -15.20 2.96
N ILE A 82 0.40 -14.13 3.34
CA ILE A 82 -0.72 -14.13 4.27
C ILE A 82 -2.00 -14.47 3.49
N ASP A 83 -2.69 -15.49 3.96
CA ASP A 83 -4.06 -15.77 3.52
C ASP A 83 -5.01 -14.79 4.21
N LEU A 84 -5.81 -14.11 3.39
CA LEU A 84 -6.72 -13.08 3.88
C LEU A 84 -8.05 -13.63 4.38
N ASP A 85 -8.39 -14.89 4.11
CA ASP A 85 -9.71 -15.44 4.48
C ASP A 85 -9.96 -15.32 6.00
N HIS A 86 -8.98 -15.70 6.83
CA HIS A 86 -9.10 -15.56 8.28
C HIS A 86 -9.17 -14.09 8.74
N VAL A 87 -8.35 -13.23 8.15
CA VAL A 87 -8.35 -11.79 8.44
C VAL A 87 -9.72 -11.19 8.13
N HIS A 88 -10.29 -11.57 6.98
CA HIS A 88 -11.60 -11.10 6.52
C HIS A 88 -12.72 -11.59 7.43
N ASP A 89 -12.70 -12.86 7.85
CA ASP A 89 -13.68 -13.40 8.80
C ASP A 89 -13.70 -12.63 10.12
N GLN A 90 -12.53 -12.33 10.69
CA GLN A 90 -12.43 -11.55 11.93
C GLN A 90 -12.88 -10.10 11.74
N MET A 91 -12.47 -9.47 10.64
CA MET A 91 -12.91 -8.12 10.30
C MET A 91 -14.42 -8.04 10.11
N HIS A 92 -15.04 -9.06 9.51
CA HIS A 92 -16.50 -9.14 9.40
C HIS A 92 -17.15 -9.21 10.78
N HIS A 93 -16.63 -10.04 11.68
CA HIS A 93 -17.15 -10.14 13.04
C HIS A 93 -17.07 -8.80 13.79
N TRP A 94 -15.93 -8.11 13.71
CA TRP A 94 -15.74 -6.79 14.32
C TRP A 94 -16.57 -5.68 13.66
N ALA A 95 -16.91 -5.82 12.38
CA ALA A 95 -17.86 -4.92 11.71
C ALA A 95 -19.29 -5.15 12.21
N GLU A 96 -19.66 -6.41 12.45
CA GLU A 96 -20.98 -6.83 12.92
C GLU A 96 -21.28 -6.39 14.35
N ASP A 97 -20.31 -6.49 15.25
CA ASP A 97 -20.48 -6.10 16.66
C ASP A 97 -20.17 -4.62 16.94
N GLY A 98 -19.69 -3.88 15.92
CA GLY A 98 -19.39 -2.46 16.00
C GLY A 98 -18.00 -2.11 16.53
N ARG A 99 -17.14 -3.08 16.85
CA ARG A 99 -15.74 -2.82 17.25
C ARG A 99 -14.98 -2.01 16.20
N LEU A 100 -15.13 -2.32 14.92
CA LEU A 100 -14.49 -1.55 13.85
C LEU A 100 -14.98 -0.10 13.82
N SER A 101 -16.28 0.10 14.01
CA SER A 101 -16.90 1.43 13.98
C SER A 101 -16.43 2.31 15.13
N ASN A 102 -16.28 1.73 16.34
CA ASN A 102 -15.74 2.43 17.49
C ASN A 102 -14.29 2.85 17.26
N LEU A 103 -13.45 1.93 16.74
CA LEU A 103 -12.05 2.23 16.42
C LEU A 103 -11.94 3.35 15.37
N MET A 104 -12.79 3.33 14.34
CA MET A 104 -12.80 4.37 13.30
C MET A 104 -13.26 5.73 13.83
N GLU A 105 -14.31 5.78 14.64
CA GLU A 105 -14.77 7.04 15.26
C GLU A 105 -13.73 7.59 16.24
N GLU A 106 -13.03 6.73 16.98
CA GLU A 106 -11.93 7.16 17.83
C GLU A 106 -10.76 7.73 17.01
N SER A 107 -10.41 7.10 15.89
CA SER A 107 -9.41 7.65 14.96
C SER A 107 -9.79 9.05 14.47
N HIS A 108 -11.07 9.27 14.15
CA HIS A 108 -11.57 10.60 13.78
C HIS A 108 -11.39 11.60 14.93
N GLN A 109 -11.78 11.20 16.15
CA GLN A 109 -11.64 12.05 17.34
C GLN A 109 -10.18 12.41 17.62
N ARG A 110 -9.25 11.47 17.49
CA ARG A 110 -7.81 11.72 17.68
C ARG A 110 -7.28 12.73 16.65
N LEU A 111 -7.64 12.60 15.37
CA LEU A 111 -7.27 13.61 14.35
C LEU A 111 -7.86 14.99 14.65
N GLN A 112 -9.10 15.07 15.13
CA GLN A 112 -9.71 16.34 15.50
C GLN A 112 -9.02 16.98 16.71
N ALA A 113 -8.64 16.17 17.71
CA ALA A 113 -7.88 16.64 18.86
C ALA A 113 -6.49 17.15 18.46
N GLU A 114 -5.80 16.45 17.57
CA GLU A 114 -4.52 16.90 16.99
C GLU A 114 -4.67 18.24 16.27
N ARG A 115 -5.64 18.36 15.36
CA ARG A 115 -5.90 19.59 14.61
C ARG A 115 -6.27 20.76 15.53
N ALA A 116 -7.01 20.51 16.60
CA ALA A 116 -7.35 21.52 17.61
C ALA A 116 -6.09 21.99 18.36
N ALA A 117 -5.27 21.06 18.86
CA ALA A 117 -4.02 21.37 19.56
C ALA A 117 -3.06 22.19 18.68
N LEU A 118 -2.87 21.78 17.42
CA LEU A 118 -2.02 22.51 16.46
C LEU A 118 -2.52 23.95 16.22
N LYS A 119 -3.84 24.16 16.15
CA LYS A 119 -4.42 25.50 15.98
C LYS A 119 -4.20 26.39 17.20
N GLU A 120 -4.16 25.79 18.39
CA GLU A 120 -3.94 26.47 19.67
C GLU A 120 -2.44 26.64 19.99
N GLY A 121 -1.55 26.06 19.17
CA GLY A 121 -0.10 26.09 19.38
C GLY A 121 0.35 25.15 20.50
N GLU A 122 -0.47 24.16 20.84
CA GLU A 122 -0.19 23.15 21.85
C GLU A 122 0.55 21.94 21.25
N GLN A 123 1.12 21.11 22.12
CA GLN A 123 1.71 19.85 21.70
C GLN A 123 0.59 18.90 21.21
N PRO A 124 0.62 18.46 19.94
CA PRO A 124 -0.41 17.56 19.43
C PRO A 124 -0.41 16.22 20.20
N PRO A 125 -1.58 15.69 20.60
CA PRO A 125 -1.70 14.33 21.11
C PRO A 125 -1.41 13.30 20.01
N PRO A 126 -1.00 12.06 20.36
CA PRO A 126 -0.86 10.98 19.41
C PRO A 126 -2.17 10.66 18.70
N THR A 127 -2.08 10.41 17.40
CA THR A 127 -3.21 10.00 16.57
C THR A 127 -3.22 8.50 16.30
N ALA A 128 -2.03 7.89 16.26
CA ALA A 128 -1.84 6.48 16.02
C ALA A 128 -2.36 5.60 17.18
N PHE A 129 -2.76 4.37 16.85
CA PHE A 129 -3.02 3.33 17.84
C PHE A 129 -1.74 2.49 17.98
N THR A 130 -1.33 2.27 19.21
CA THR A 130 -0.31 1.28 19.54
C THR A 130 -0.84 -0.14 19.32
N HIS A 131 0.08 -1.11 19.24
CA HIS A 131 -0.28 -2.52 19.24
C HIS A 131 -1.24 -2.87 20.39
N GLN A 132 -0.92 -2.41 21.61
CA GLN A 132 -1.71 -2.69 22.81
C GLN A 132 -3.12 -2.10 22.75
N GLU A 133 -3.27 -0.90 22.18
CA GLU A 133 -4.58 -0.29 21.96
C GLU A 133 -5.39 -1.07 20.92
N LEU A 134 -4.75 -1.54 19.84
CA LEU A 134 -5.45 -2.39 18.86
C LEU A 134 -5.90 -3.72 19.48
N GLU A 135 -5.08 -4.34 20.33
CA GLU A 135 -5.51 -5.52 21.12
C GLU A 135 -6.67 -5.20 22.05
N HIS A 136 -6.66 -4.03 22.69
CA HIS A 136 -7.77 -3.61 23.54
C HIS A 136 -9.08 -3.43 22.75
N HIS A 137 -9.03 -2.80 21.58
CA HIS A 137 -10.21 -2.53 20.75
C HIS A 137 -10.74 -3.76 20.02
N LEU A 138 -9.83 -4.60 19.50
CA LEU A 138 -10.17 -5.73 18.64
C LEU A 138 -10.20 -7.07 19.39
N GLY A 139 -9.69 -7.11 20.62
CA GLY A 139 -9.79 -8.25 21.53
C GLY A 139 -8.77 -9.36 21.29
N ASP A 140 -8.99 -10.48 21.98
CA ASP A 140 -8.11 -11.66 21.94
C ASP A 140 -7.97 -12.26 20.53
N GLU A 141 -8.93 -12.02 19.64
CA GLU A 141 -8.83 -12.46 18.25
C GLU A 141 -7.70 -11.75 17.51
N PHE A 142 -7.48 -10.45 17.73
CA PHE A 142 -6.36 -9.71 17.16
C PHE A 142 -5.03 -10.08 17.82
N ARG A 143 -5.01 -10.25 19.15
CA ARG A 143 -3.81 -10.67 19.90
C ARG A 143 -3.26 -12.01 19.39
N ARG A 144 -4.14 -12.95 19.04
CA ARG A 144 -3.77 -14.30 18.57
C ARG A 144 -3.44 -14.38 17.09
N MET A 145 -3.64 -13.33 16.30
CA MET A 145 -3.18 -13.30 14.92
C MET A 145 -1.65 -13.36 14.86
N ASN A 146 -1.10 -13.90 13.77
CA ASN A 146 0.33 -13.72 13.49
C ASN A 146 0.63 -12.27 13.05
N ASP A 147 1.91 -11.90 13.00
CA ASP A 147 2.32 -10.53 12.66
C ASP A 147 1.77 -10.07 11.31
N GLY A 148 1.87 -10.92 10.27
CA GLY A 148 1.37 -10.60 8.94
C GLY A 148 -0.15 -10.43 8.88
N GLU A 149 -0.91 -11.24 9.62
CA GLU A 149 -2.36 -11.11 9.76
C GLU A 149 -2.73 -9.78 10.47
N ARG A 150 -2.04 -9.40 11.55
CA ARG A 150 -2.26 -8.11 12.24
C ARG A 150 -2.01 -6.92 11.33
N MET A 151 -0.92 -6.96 10.57
CA MET A 151 -0.61 -5.88 9.63
C MET A 151 -1.59 -5.84 8.45
N ALA A 152 -2.11 -6.98 8.01
CA ALA A 152 -3.19 -7.05 7.02
C ALA A 152 -4.49 -6.42 7.54
N VAL A 153 -4.83 -6.59 8.83
CA VAL A 153 -5.92 -5.87 9.50
C VAL A 153 -5.69 -4.36 9.41
N VAL A 154 -4.52 -3.86 9.80
CA VAL A 154 -4.19 -2.43 9.78
C VAL A 154 -4.29 -1.84 8.36
N ALA A 155 -3.77 -2.56 7.35
CA ALA A 155 -3.91 -2.15 5.94
C ALA A 155 -5.37 -2.09 5.49
N THR A 156 -6.17 -3.10 5.87
CA THR A 156 -7.59 -3.17 5.52
C THR A 156 -8.38 -2.04 6.19
N LEU A 157 -8.09 -1.68 7.45
CA LEU A 157 -8.70 -0.54 8.13
C LEU A 157 -8.42 0.79 7.41
N ALA A 158 -7.20 0.99 6.92
CA ALA A 158 -6.83 2.17 6.13
C ALA A 158 -7.59 2.25 4.80
N ARG A 159 -7.92 1.10 4.18
CA ARG A 159 -8.84 1.09 3.03
C ARG A 159 -10.27 1.45 3.41
N VAL A 160 -10.76 0.95 4.54
CA VAL A 160 -12.14 1.19 4.99
C VAL A 160 -12.35 2.66 5.39
N SER A 161 -11.38 3.32 6.03
CA SER A 161 -11.55 4.66 6.59
C SER A 161 -10.41 5.63 6.21
N SER A 162 -10.77 6.80 5.65
CA SER A 162 -9.82 7.89 5.38
C SER A 162 -9.15 8.39 6.64
N ASP A 163 -9.92 8.61 7.70
CA ASP A 163 -9.39 9.15 8.94
C ASP A 163 -8.53 8.13 9.68
N TYR A 164 -8.77 6.83 9.52
CA TYR A 164 -7.86 5.80 10.03
C TYR A 164 -6.55 5.77 9.23
N HIS A 165 -6.63 5.85 7.91
CA HIS A 165 -5.45 5.92 7.06
C HIS A 165 -4.59 7.16 7.39
N GLU A 166 -5.21 8.33 7.55
CA GLU A 166 -4.49 9.57 7.88
C GLU A 166 -3.92 9.53 9.30
N SER A 167 -4.65 9.02 10.30
CA SER A 167 -4.17 8.95 11.69
C SER A 167 -2.98 8.02 11.88
N GLN A 168 -2.96 6.88 11.20
CA GLN A 168 -1.90 5.88 11.30
C GLN A 168 -0.77 6.08 10.29
N GLY A 169 -0.87 7.08 9.42
CA GLY A 169 -0.01 7.22 8.26
C GLY A 169 1.16 8.19 8.43
N VAL A 170 1.90 8.35 7.33
CA VAL A 170 3.01 9.32 7.20
C VAL A 170 2.53 10.70 7.64
N GLY A 171 3.37 11.46 8.35
CA GLY A 171 3.04 12.80 8.87
C GLY A 171 2.36 12.82 10.24
N HIS A 172 1.71 11.73 10.64
CA HIS A 172 0.98 11.64 11.92
C HIS A 172 1.55 10.57 12.86
N ASN A 173 2.00 9.43 12.32
CA ASN A 173 2.51 8.29 13.07
C ASN A 173 3.95 7.98 12.67
N PRO A 174 4.91 7.74 13.59
CA PRO A 174 4.78 7.65 15.04
C PRO A 174 4.85 8.99 15.78
N ASN A 175 5.27 10.05 15.11
CA ASN A 175 5.14 11.41 15.63
C ASN A 175 4.57 12.30 14.54
N HIS A 176 3.84 13.32 14.97
CA HIS A 176 3.42 14.40 14.09
C HIS A 176 4.65 15.13 13.51
N ASP A 177 4.64 15.33 12.19
CA ASP A 177 5.58 16.21 11.47
C ASP A 177 4.77 17.03 10.46
N SER A 178 4.83 18.35 10.60
CA SER A 178 4.15 19.29 9.69
C SER A 178 4.85 19.43 8.34
N GLN A 179 6.00 18.80 8.14
CA GLN A 179 6.73 18.78 6.87
C GLN A 179 7.16 17.35 6.50
N PRO A 180 6.22 16.41 6.30
CA PRO A 180 6.52 14.99 6.13
C PRO A 180 7.42 14.66 4.93
N TYR A 181 7.62 15.62 4.03
CA TYR A 181 8.38 15.47 2.78
C TYR A 181 9.49 16.51 2.63
N ALA A 182 9.95 17.17 3.70
CA ALA A 182 10.94 18.26 3.58
C ALA A 182 12.25 17.83 2.88
N ASP A 183 12.61 16.55 3.02
CA ASP A 183 13.78 15.88 2.46
C ASP A 183 13.53 15.20 1.11
N SER A 184 12.33 15.33 0.54
CA SER A 184 12.06 14.76 -0.79
C SER A 184 13.06 15.26 -1.83
N GLY A 185 13.33 14.43 -2.84
CA GLY A 185 14.21 14.81 -3.95
C GLY A 185 13.63 15.88 -4.86
N ASN A 186 14.39 16.22 -5.89
CA ASN A 186 13.82 16.86 -7.07
C ASN A 186 13.15 15.81 -7.95
N ARG A 187 12.17 16.23 -8.74
CA ARG A 187 11.55 15.40 -9.77
C ARG A 187 12.57 15.10 -10.88
N ALA A 188 12.22 14.15 -11.76
CA ALA A 188 13.06 13.76 -12.89
C ALA A 188 13.40 14.90 -13.86
N ASP A 189 12.59 15.97 -13.89
CA ASP A 189 12.84 17.18 -14.68
C ASP A 189 13.71 18.24 -13.97
N GLY A 190 14.25 17.91 -12.79
CA GLY A 190 15.12 18.78 -11.99
C GLY A 190 14.39 19.79 -11.11
N THR A 191 13.06 19.90 -11.21
CA THR A 191 12.27 20.82 -10.37
C THR A 191 11.98 20.22 -8.99
N PRO A 192 11.76 21.04 -7.93
CA PRO A 192 11.38 20.53 -6.62
C PRO A 192 10.07 19.73 -6.67
N ASP A 193 9.99 18.62 -5.92
CA ASP A 193 8.75 17.88 -5.74
C ASP A 193 7.71 18.75 -4.98
N PRO A 194 6.50 18.98 -5.52
CA PRO A 194 5.45 19.71 -4.82
C PRO A 194 5.12 19.14 -3.43
N ALA A 195 5.37 17.85 -3.19
CA ALA A 195 5.20 17.23 -1.87
C ALA A 195 5.98 17.96 -0.76
N LYS A 196 7.12 18.59 -1.07
CA LYS A 196 7.96 19.31 -0.09
C LYS A 196 7.22 20.41 0.67
N ALA A 197 6.27 21.05 0.00
CA ALA A 197 5.50 22.15 0.57
C ALA A 197 4.16 21.69 1.19
N SER A 198 3.88 20.38 1.15
CA SER A 198 2.66 19.79 1.67
C SER A 198 2.77 19.60 3.18
N ASP A 199 1.89 20.26 3.92
CA ASP A 199 1.70 20.06 5.36
C ASP A 199 0.85 18.81 5.66
N ARG A 200 0.00 18.42 4.70
CA ARG A 200 -0.77 17.19 4.73
C ARG A 200 -0.06 16.05 3.98
N PRO A 201 -0.19 14.79 4.41
CA PRO A 201 0.35 13.64 3.68
C PRO A 201 -0.22 13.53 2.26
N VAL A 202 0.64 13.42 1.24
CA VAL A 202 0.21 13.39 -0.17
C VAL A 202 -0.57 12.13 -0.54
N SER A 203 -0.37 11.03 0.19
CA SER A 203 -1.13 9.79 0.07
C SER A 203 -2.56 9.94 0.58
N ALA A 204 -2.75 10.56 1.75
CA ALA A 204 -4.06 10.89 2.30
C ALA A 204 -4.82 11.82 1.35
N GLN A 205 -4.17 12.88 0.84
CA GLN A 205 -4.74 13.77 -0.16
C GLN A 205 -5.09 13.03 -1.45
N SER A 206 -4.18 12.22 -2.00
CA SER A 206 -4.42 11.41 -3.20
C SER A 206 -5.57 10.43 -3.04
N ARG A 207 -5.77 9.89 -1.83
CA ARG A 207 -6.88 9.00 -1.48
C ARG A 207 -8.20 9.76 -1.43
N GLU A 208 -8.22 10.95 -0.85
CA GLU A 208 -9.41 11.79 -0.81
C GLU A 208 -9.81 12.31 -2.20
N ASP A 209 -8.84 12.73 -3.01
CA ASP A 209 -9.03 13.21 -4.37
C ASP A 209 -9.45 12.10 -5.35
N ALA A 210 -9.18 10.84 -5.01
CA ALA A 210 -9.72 9.72 -5.73
C ALA A 210 -11.26 9.84 -5.69
N LYS A 211 -11.89 9.90 -6.87
CA LYS A 211 -13.35 10.08 -6.95
C LYS A 211 -14.04 9.07 -6.03
N PRO A 212 -15.03 9.49 -5.21
CA PRO A 212 -15.78 8.62 -4.33
C PRO A 212 -16.56 7.64 -5.20
N ASN A 213 -15.93 6.53 -5.55
CA ASN A 213 -16.54 5.52 -6.39
C ASN A 213 -16.61 4.25 -5.59
N PHE A 214 -17.79 3.94 -5.05
CA PHE A 214 -18.10 2.61 -4.56
C PHE A 214 -18.58 1.76 -5.75
N PRO A 215 -17.67 1.03 -6.42
CA PRO A 215 -17.94 0.45 -7.71
C PRO A 215 -18.99 -0.66 -7.56
N PRO A 216 -19.91 -0.84 -8.54
CA PRO A 216 -20.94 -1.85 -8.46
C PRO A 216 -20.42 -3.26 -8.15
N LYS A 217 -19.21 -3.62 -8.63
CA LYS A 217 -18.60 -4.93 -8.38
C LYS A 217 -18.20 -5.19 -6.93
N TYR A 218 -18.08 -4.15 -6.09
CA TYR A 218 -17.70 -4.29 -4.68
C TYR A 218 -18.85 -4.10 -3.69
N ARG A 219 -20.07 -3.89 -4.18
CA ARG A 219 -21.27 -3.61 -3.36
C ARG A 219 -22.49 -4.43 -3.70
N LYS A 220 -22.30 -5.54 -4.40
CA LYS A 220 -23.37 -6.41 -4.91
C LYS A 220 -23.39 -7.81 -4.29
N GLU A 221 -22.43 -8.10 -3.41
CA GLU A 221 -22.25 -9.41 -2.79
C GLU A 221 -22.37 -9.28 -1.26
N GLY A 222 -22.65 -10.41 -0.60
CA GLY A 222 -22.89 -10.46 0.84
C GLY A 222 -24.04 -9.55 1.28
N ASP A 223 -23.91 -9.00 2.48
CA ASP A 223 -24.90 -8.10 3.09
C ASP A 223 -24.72 -6.62 2.71
N ALA A 224 -23.67 -6.28 1.93
CA ALA A 224 -23.42 -4.91 1.48
C ALA A 224 -24.65 -4.25 0.81
N PRO A 225 -25.45 -4.92 -0.05
CA PRO A 225 -26.65 -4.30 -0.63
C PRO A 225 -27.69 -3.90 0.43
N SER A 226 -27.90 -4.73 1.46
CA SER A 226 -28.85 -4.46 2.55
C SER A 226 -28.34 -3.38 3.50
N ASP A 227 -27.05 -3.36 3.78
CA ASP A 227 -26.43 -2.35 4.64
C ASP A 227 -26.44 -0.99 3.96
N ILE A 228 -26.10 -0.93 2.67
CA ILE A 228 -26.18 0.30 1.89
C ILE A 228 -27.62 0.81 1.78
N ALA A 229 -28.61 -0.07 1.61
CA ALA A 229 -30.01 0.33 1.64
C ALA A 229 -30.42 0.88 3.02
N THR A 230 -29.88 0.31 4.10
CA THR A 230 -30.08 0.80 5.47
C THR A 230 -29.43 2.18 5.67
N LEU A 231 -28.20 2.39 5.18
CA LEU A 231 -27.54 3.70 5.21
C LEU A 231 -28.33 4.74 4.42
N HIS A 232 -28.82 4.37 3.24
CA HIS A 232 -29.65 5.25 2.42
C HIS A 232 -30.90 5.71 3.16
N GLU A 233 -31.62 4.77 3.80
CA GLU A 233 -32.78 5.07 4.63
C GLU A 233 -32.43 6.02 5.79
N ARG A 234 -31.37 5.71 6.54
CA ARG A 234 -30.96 6.54 7.69
C ARG A 234 -30.53 7.95 7.30
N LEU A 235 -29.86 8.11 6.16
CA LEU A 235 -29.38 9.41 5.69
C LEU A 235 -30.46 10.24 5.00
N THR A 236 -31.48 9.62 4.40
CA THR A 236 -32.46 10.33 3.56
C THR A 236 -33.89 10.31 4.10
N GLY A 237 -34.21 9.43 5.05
CA GLY A 237 -35.58 9.17 5.53
C GLY A 237 -36.48 8.48 4.51
N LYS A 238 -35.97 8.13 3.32
CA LYS A 238 -36.72 7.37 2.32
C LYS A 238 -36.76 5.90 2.72
N SER A 239 -37.92 5.26 2.52
CA SER A 239 -38.08 3.82 2.76
C SER A 239 -36.95 3.01 2.13
N LYS A 240 -36.49 1.96 2.82
CA LYS A 240 -35.43 1.03 2.40
C LYS A 240 -35.62 0.54 0.94
N ALA A 241 -35.02 1.27 0.01
CA ALA A 241 -34.97 0.96 -1.40
C ALA A 241 -33.51 0.79 -1.82
N LYS A 242 -33.26 -0.03 -2.84
CA LYS A 242 -31.91 -0.24 -3.37
C LYS A 242 -31.43 1.05 -4.04
N PRO A 243 -30.40 1.73 -3.49
CA PRO A 243 -29.96 3.00 -4.05
C PRO A 243 -29.27 2.79 -5.40
N ASN A 244 -29.48 3.74 -6.31
CA ASN A 244 -28.78 3.80 -7.59
C ASN A 244 -27.30 4.23 -7.39
N ALA A 245 -26.53 4.35 -8.47
CA ALA A 245 -25.11 4.69 -8.38
C ALA A 245 -24.86 6.07 -7.75
N ASP A 246 -25.61 7.08 -8.17
CA ASP A 246 -25.46 8.45 -7.67
C ASP A 246 -25.85 8.54 -6.19
N GLU A 247 -26.92 7.85 -5.79
CA GLU A 247 -27.34 7.77 -4.38
C GLU A 247 -26.25 7.11 -3.50
N VAL A 248 -25.58 6.06 -3.99
CA VAL A 248 -24.45 5.46 -3.26
C VAL A 248 -23.27 6.42 -3.16
N HIS A 249 -22.97 7.19 -4.22
CA HIS A 249 -21.94 8.23 -4.14
C HIS A 249 -22.30 9.30 -3.10
N SER A 250 -23.58 9.70 -3.03
CA SER A 250 -24.07 10.62 -2.01
C SER A 250 -23.92 10.05 -0.59
N ILE A 251 -24.18 8.75 -0.37
CA ILE A 251 -23.97 8.09 0.93
C ILE A 251 -22.50 8.16 1.34
N VAL A 252 -21.58 7.77 0.44
CA VAL A 252 -20.12 7.83 0.69
C VAL A 252 -19.68 9.26 1.02
N ASN A 253 -20.16 10.24 0.27
CA ASN A 253 -19.81 11.65 0.47
C ASN A 253 -20.38 12.23 1.77
N ALA A 254 -21.61 11.84 2.15
CA ALA A 254 -22.22 12.29 3.39
C ALA A 254 -21.45 11.79 4.63
N ILE A 255 -20.87 10.58 4.52
CA ILE A 255 -20.07 9.99 5.60
C ILE A 255 -18.66 10.59 5.60
N GLY A 256 -18.07 10.92 4.44
CA GLY A 256 -16.90 11.80 4.29
C GLY A 256 -15.61 11.35 5.00
N ARG A 257 -15.56 11.52 6.32
CA ARG A 257 -14.45 11.16 7.24
C ARG A 257 -14.06 9.68 7.20
N HIS A 258 -14.99 8.80 6.83
CA HIS A 258 -14.74 7.37 6.64
C HIS A 258 -14.99 6.95 5.19
N LYS A 259 -14.61 7.79 4.22
CA LYS A 259 -14.70 7.42 2.81
C LYS A 259 -13.81 6.20 2.54
N PRO A 260 -14.30 5.13 1.88
CA PRO A 260 -13.50 3.95 1.58
C PRO A 260 -12.67 4.13 0.30
N ASP A 261 -11.56 3.39 0.18
CA ASP A 261 -10.70 3.37 -1.00
C ASP A 261 -10.76 2.02 -1.75
N PHE A 262 -11.42 2.07 -2.91
CA PHE A 262 -11.54 0.95 -3.85
C PHE A 262 -10.60 1.08 -5.06
N SER A 263 -9.65 2.00 -5.01
CA SER A 263 -8.64 2.16 -6.06
C SER A 263 -7.69 0.96 -6.08
N GLY A 264 -7.04 0.77 -7.22
CA GLY A 264 -6.00 -0.26 -7.39
C GLY A 264 -4.65 0.10 -6.75
N LYS A 265 -4.59 1.11 -5.88
CA LYS A 265 -3.39 1.45 -5.10
C LYS A 265 -2.94 0.24 -4.28
N ASN A 266 -1.66 0.20 -3.92
CA ASN A 266 -1.13 -0.72 -2.94
C ASN A 266 -1.18 -0.05 -1.56
N TYR A 267 -1.48 -0.80 -0.50
CA TYR A 267 -1.23 -0.37 0.88
C TYR A 267 -0.10 -1.21 1.46
N ALA A 268 0.73 -0.58 2.28
CA ALA A 268 1.75 -1.25 3.06
C ALA A 268 1.65 -0.81 4.52
N VAL A 269 2.22 -1.63 5.40
CA VAL A 269 2.33 -1.36 6.83
C VAL A 269 3.77 -1.66 7.24
N VAL A 270 4.35 -0.80 8.06
CA VAL A 270 5.62 -1.06 8.74
C VAL A 270 5.35 -1.11 10.24
N GLU A 271 5.78 -2.19 10.87
CA GLU A 271 5.79 -2.32 12.31
C GLU A 271 7.07 -1.69 12.85
N VAL A 272 6.94 -0.70 13.72
CA VAL A 272 8.08 -0.03 14.36
C VAL A 272 7.99 -0.16 15.86
N THR A 273 9.15 -0.36 16.49
CA THR A 273 9.29 -0.36 17.95
C THR A 273 10.13 0.84 18.37
N ASP A 274 9.65 1.59 19.35
CA ASP A 274 10.41 2.69 19.96
C ASP A 274 11.50 2.18 20.93
N HIS A 275 12.35 3.08 21.40
CA HIS A 275 13.42 2.74 22.36
C HIS A 275 12.92 2.27 23.74
N LYS A 276 11.61 2.35 24.01
CA LYS A 276 10.96 1.88 25.25
C LYS A 276 10.26 0.54 25.05
N GLY A 277 10.30 -0.04 23.85
CA GLY A 277 9.63 -1.29 23.52
C GLY A 277 8.16 -1.13 23.10
N ASN A 278 7.66 0.09 22.89
CA ASN A 278 6.29 0.28 22.40
C ASN A 278 6.24 0.07 20.89
N THR A 279 5.31 -0.78 20.44
CA THR A 279 5.09 -1.06 19.02
C THR A 279 3.92 -0.24 18.46
N THR A 280 4.13 0.36 17.28
CA THR A 280 3.08 0.99 16.47
C THR A 280 3.15 0.51 15.02
N TYR A 281 2.03 0.62 14.30
CA TYR A 281 1.94 0.24 12.89
C TYR A 281 1.75 1.49 12.03
N ILE A 282 2.71 1.78 11.16
CA ILE A 282 2.61 2.90 10.21
C ILE A 282 2.06 2.37 8.90
N VAL A 283 0.90 2.87 8.44
CA VAL A 283 0.24 2.42 7.21
C VAL A 283 0.17 3.52 6.18
N ASP A 284 0.52 3.22 4.94
CA ASP A 284 0.28 4.16 3.86
C ASP A 284 0.02 3.48 2.51
N SER A 285 -0.54 4.26 1.58
CA SER A 285 -0.92 3.83 0.24
C SER A 285 0.00 4.44 -0.82
N SER A 286 0.12 3.75 -1.95
CA SER A 286 0.84 4.28 -3.11
C SER A 286 0.22 5.58 -3.61
N VAL A 287 1.08 6.53 -3.99
CA VAL A 287 0.71 7.75 -4.70
C VAL A 287 0.88 7.50 -6.20
N PRO A 288 -0.20 7.34 -6.99
CA PRO A 288 -0.09 7.09 -8.41
C PRO A 288 0.45 8.32 -9.14
N ALA A 289 0.97 8.11 -10.35
CA ALA A 289 1.27 9.20 -11.27
C ALA A 289 -0.03 9.91 -11.68
N ASP A 290 -0.38 10.99 -10.99
CA ASP A 290 -1.61 11.74 -11.22
C ASP A 290 -1.36 13.16 -11.75
N ARG A 291 -2.38 14.01 -11.69
CA ARG A 291 -2.33 15.39 -12.17
C ARG A 291 -1.80 16.39 -11.13
N SER A 292 -1.62 15.98 -9.87
CA SER A 292 -1.13 16.85 -8.79
C SER A 292 0.30 17.31 -9.04
N GLY A 293 1.05 16.57 -9.86
CA GLY A 293 2.44 16.88 -10.21
C GLY A 293 3.46 16.40 -9.18
N VAL A 294 3.00 15.74 -8.11
CA VAL A 294 3.83 15.05 -7.10
C VAL A 294 4.49 13.82 -7.71
N THR A 295 5.70 13.50 -7.24
CA THR A 295 6.40 12.28 -7.68
C THR A 295 5.60 11.05 -7.27
N PRO A 296 5.37 10.07 -8.19
CA PRO A 296 4.72 8.81 -7.83
C PRO A 296 5.51 8.06 -6.76
N ARG A 297 4.80 7.40 -5.84
CA ARG A 297 5.40 6.67 -4.72
C ARG A 297 4.74 5.31 -4.56
N HIS A 298 5.54 4.27 -4.43
CA HIS A 298 5.06 2.98 -3.95
C HIS A 298 5.02 3.02 -2.43
N SER A 299 3.99 2.43 -1.84
CA SER A 299 3.75 2.41 -0.39
C SER A 299 4.97 1.96 0.43
N GLU A 300 5.72 0.97 -0.06
CA GLU A 300 6.90 0.41 0.63
C GLU A 300 8.00 1.45 0.77
N ARG A 301 8.41 2.08 -0.34
CA ARG A 301 9.40 3.16 -0.31
C ARG A 301 8.90 4.34 0.52
N HIS A 302 7.63 4.70 0.36
CA HIS A 302 7.04 5.83 1.06
C HIS A 302 7.13 5.67 2.58
N LEU A 303 6.84 4.48 3.10
CA LEU A 303 6.95 4.18 4.53
C LEU A 303 8.40 4.14 5.02
N LEU A 304 9.32 3.55 4.26
CA LEU A 304 10.72 3.46 4.68
C LEU A 304 11.41 4.82 4.68
N ASP A 305 11.20 5.64 3.64
CA ASP A 305 11.69 7.02 3.59
C ASP A 305 11.17 7.81 4.81
N TRP A 306 9.91 7.58 5.20
CA TRP A 306 9.33 8.23 6.36
C TRP A 306 9.93 7.78 7.69
N VAL A 307 10.17 6.48 7.89
CA VAL A 307 10.85 5.98 9.11
C VAL A 307 12.28 6.51 9.19
N GLU A 308 13.02 6.53 8.07
CA GLU A 308 14.36 7.10 8.00
C GLU A 308 14.36 8.59 8.38
N ARG A 309 13.39 9.35 7.85
CA ARG A 309 13.20 10.75 8.22
C ARG A 309 12.96 10.90 9.72
N GLN A 310 12.02 10.16 10.29
CA GLN A 310 11.73 10.20 11.73
C GLN A 310 12.96 9.85 12.58
N ASN A 311 13.76 8.89 12.13
CA ASN A 311 15.01 8.52 12.77
C ASN A 311 16.12 9.57 12.63
N SER A 312 16.14 10.33 11.54
CA SER A 312 17.10 11.44 11.34
C SER A 312 16.85 12.61 12.29
N LEU A 313 15.60 12.78 12.74
CA LEU A 313 15.19 13.82 13.70
C LEU A 313 15.44 13.42 15.16
N LYS A 314 15.86 12.18 15.43
CA LYS A 314 16.05 11.65 16.78
C LYS A 314 17.53 11.39 17.07
N PRO A 315 17.98 11.57 18.32
CA PRO A 315 19.33 11.21 18.72
C PRO A 315 19.53 9.69 18.65
N ASP A 316 20.79 9.27 18.52
CA ASP A 316 21.16 7.87 18.60
C ASP A 316 20.70 7.27 19.95
N GLY A 317 20.12 6.07 19.90
CA GLY A 317 19.49 5.40 21.05
C GLY A 317 18.00 5.71 21.27
N GLN A 318 17.41 6.68 20.54
CA GLN A 318 15.96 6.95 20.57
C GLN A 318 15.26 6.66 19.24
N LYS A 319 16.00 6.15 18.26
CA LYS A 319 15.52 5.78 16.93
C LYS A 319 14.54 4.60 17.01
N TYR A 320 13.60 4.59 16.09
CA TYR A 320 12.71 3.47 15.84
C TYR A 320 13.47 2.33 15.15
N THR A 321 13.12 1.10 15.53
CA THR A 321 13.56 -0.12 14.86
C THR A 321 12.39 -0.69 14.07
N VAL A 322 12.62 -1.03 12.80
CA VAL A 322 11.63 -1.75 11.98
C VAL A 322 11.68 -3.23 12.35
N ALA A 323 10.53 -3.77 12.78
CA ALA A 323 10.38 -5.18 13.11
C ALA A 323 10.03 -6.00 11.87
N SER A 324 9.04 -5.53 11.10
CA SER A 324 8.52 -6.23 9.93
C SER A 324 7.82 -5.27 8.96
N LEU A 325 7.56 -5.74 7.73
CA LEU A 325 6.81 -5.01 6.71
C LEU A 325 5.72 -5.91 6.12
N TYR A 326 4.51 -5.37 5.95
CA TYR A 326 3.44 -5.99 5.18
C TYR A 326 3.10 -5.14 3.96
N THR A 327 2.72 -5.78 2.87
CA THR A 327 2.15 -5.11 1.71
C THR A 327 1.02 -5.91 1.09
N GLU A 328 -0.06 -5.26 0.66
CA GLU A 328 -1.21 -5.99 0.11
C GLU A 328 -0.86 -6.76 -1.17
N ARG A 329 0.04 -6.22 -1.98
CA ARG A 329 0.59 -6.87 -3.17
C ARG A 329 2.02 -7.30 -2.89
N GLU A 330 2.40 -8.43 -3.45
CA GLU A 330 3.79 -8.87 -3.49
C GLU A 330 4.72 -7.71 -3.90
N PRO A 331 5.81 -7.44 -3.16
CA PRO A 331 6.74 -6.37 -3.50
C PRO A 331 7.20 -6.49 -4.96
N CYS A 332 7.03 -5.42 -5.73
CA CYS A 332 7.34 -5.47 -7.16
C CYS A 332 8.86 -5.58 -7.41
N GLY A 333 9.27 -6.34 -8.43
CA GLY A 333 10.67 -6.44 -8.87
C GLY A 333 11.01 -5.53 -10.05
N SER A 334 11.68 -6.06 -11.08
CA SER A 334 12.35 -5.28 -12.16
C SER A 334 11.50 -4.99 -13.42
N GLY A 335 10.20 -5.27 -13.39
CA GLY A 335 9.28 -5.14 -14.52
C GLY A 335 8.97 -3.71 -15.00
N GLN A 336 8.45 -3.58 -16.22
CA GLN A 336 8.06 -2.29 -16.79
C GLN A 336 6.96 -1.60 -15.94
N GLY A 337 7.30 -0.46 -15.34
CA GLY A 337 6.38 0.28 -14.45
C GLY A 337 6.46 -0.16 -12.98
N HIS A 338 7.39 -1.03 -12.62
CA HIS A 338 7.70 -1.39 -11.25
C HIS A 338 8.70 -0.39 -10.64
N ALA A 339 8.67 -0.23 -9.32
CA ALA A 339 9.55 0.68 -8.58
C ALA A 339 10.71 -0.04 -7.87
N HIS A 340 11.02 -1.28 -8.28
CA HIS A 340 12.09 -2.09 -7.70
C HIS A 340 11.97 -2.23 -6.17
N CYS A 341 10.74 -2.43 -5.68
CA CYS A 341 10.47 -2.53 -4.24
C CYS A 341 11.22 -3.71 -3.62
N SER A 342 11.30 -4.85 -4.30
CA SER A 342 12.06 -6.00 -3.77
C SER A 342 13.54 -5.69 -3.58
N ARG A 343 14.18 -5.01 -4.54
CA ARG A 343 15.57 -4.54 -4.38
C ARG A 343 15.72 -3.53 -3.25
N LEU A 344 14.75 -2.62 -3.08
CA LEU A 344 14.76 -1.66 -1.97
C LEU A 344 14.75 -2.39 -0.62
N LEU A 345 13.82 -3.34 -0.46
CA LEU A 345 13.65 -4.08 0.79
C LEU A 345 14.87 -4.98 1.10
N ASP A 346 15.52 -5.50 0.06
CA ASP A 346 16.71 -6.34 0.12
C ASP A 346 18.01 -5.56 0.36
N SER A 347 18.04 -4.25 0.10
CA SER A 347 19.26 -3.44 0.26
C SER A 347 19.80 -3.51 1.69
N HIS A 348 21.11 -3.73 1.85
CA HIS A 348 21.78 -3.76 3.16
C HIS A 348 21.65 -2.45 3.96
N THR A 349 21.32 -1.34 3.30
CA THR A 349 21.05 -0.05 3.95
C THR A 349 19.60 0.12 4.35
N SER A 350 18.70 -0.76 3.90
CA SER A 350 17.29 -0.72 4.24
C SER A 350 17.08 -1.14 5.70
N PRO A 351 16.22 -0.45 6.45
CA PRO A 351 15.88 -0.90 7.80
C PRO A 351 15.09 -2.23 7.82
N THR A 352 14.64 -2.73 6.66
CA THR A 352 13.98 -4.04 6.52
C THR A 352 14.90 -5.18 6.11
N HIS A 353 16.22 -4.93 5.91
CA HIS A 353 17.12 -5.99 5.46
C HIS A 353 17.14 -7.15 6.47
N GLY A 354 16.91 -8.38 5.96
CA GLY A 354 16.79 -9.59 6.79
C GLY A 354 15.55 -9.66 7.68
N LYS A 355 14.63 -8.69 7.61
CA LYS A 355 13.38 -8.67 8.38
C LYS A 355 12.24 -9.37 7.62
N PRO A 356 11.24 -9.93 8.34
CA PRO A 356 10.08 -10.54 7.70
C PRO A 356 9.33 -9.57 6.78
N VAL A 357 8.95 -10.06 5.61
CA VAL A 357 8.12 -9.36 4.63
C VAL A 357 6.87 -10.18 4.34
N TYR A 358 5.71 -9.59 4.64
CA TYR A 358 4.41 -10.20 4.48
C TYR A 358 3.68 -9.65 3.25
N TYR A 359 2.95 -10.49 2.51
CA TYR A 359 2.07 -10.01 1.46
C TYR A 359 0.84 -10.88 1.23
N SER A 360 -0.21 -10.34 0.58
CA SER A 360 -1.49 -11.06 0.45
C SER A 360 -1.86 -11.44 -0.99
N THR A 361 -1.58 -10.56 -1.96
CA THR A 361 -1.97 -10.75 -3.37
C THR A 361 -0.74 -10.84 -4.26
N THR A 362 -0.78 -11.74 -5.23
CA THR A 362 0.32 -11.99 -6.17
C THR A 362 0.56 -10.78 -7.04
N TYR A 363 1.83 -10.45 -7.28
CA TYR A 363 2.21 -9.40 -8.20
C TYR A 363 3.53 -9.75 -8.89
N ARG A 364 3.42 -10.47 -10.00
CA ARG A 364 4.57 -10.98 -10.76
C ARG A 364 4.49 -10.55 -12.20
N THR A 365 5.66 -10.46 -12.82
CA THR A 365 5.76 -10.24 -14.26
C THR A 365 5.27 -11.50 -14.97
N ASP A 366 4.32 -11.34 -15.89
CA ASP A 366 3.84 -12.42 -16.75
C ASP A 366 4.39 -12.27 -18.17
N PRO A 367 5.35 -13.13 -18.60
CA PRO A 367 5.91 -13.09 -19.93
C PRO A 367 4.86 -13.27 -21.05
N GLU A 368 3.86 -14.13 -20.86
CA GLU A 368 2.82 -14.39 -21.86
C GLU A 368 1.95 -13.15 -22.06
N GLY A 369 1.47 -12.55 -20.95
CA GLY A 369 0.73 -11.30 -20.99
C GLY A 369 1.53 -10.14 -21.60
N LEU A 370 2.85 -10.07 -21.35
CA LEU A 370 3.73 -9.07 -21.97
C LEU A 370 3.86 -9.25 -23.48
N GLU A 371 4.05 -10.47 -23.95
CA GLU A 371 4.15 -10.79 -25.38
C GLU A 371 2.84 -10.44 -26.08
N ALA A 372 1.71 -10.91 -25.57
CA ALA A 372 0.38 -10.64 -26.12
C ALA A 372 0.08 -9.12 -26.18
N ARG A 373 0.47 -8.36 -25.16
CA ARG A 373 0.35 -6.89 -25.17
C ARG A 373 1.28 -6.22 -26.17
N SER A 374 2.48 -6.77 -26.39
CA SER A 374 3.43 -6.26 -27.37
C SER A 374 2.86 -6.40 -28.79
N GLU A 375 2.34 -7.58 -29.13
CA GLU A 375 1.71 -7.86 -30.42
C GLU A 375 0.49 -6.96 -30.66
N GLU A 376 -0.40 -6.84 -29.67
CA GLU A 376 -1.57 -5.95 -29.78
C GLU A 376 -1.13 -4.49 -29.91
N ARG A 377 -0.07 -4.07 -29.21
CA ARG A 377 0.47 -2.71 -29.34
C ARG A 377 0.98 -2.45 -30.74
N GLU A 378 1.68 -3.40 -31.36
CA GLU A 378 2.15 -3.29 -32.73
C GLU A 378 0.98 -3.22 -33.72
N LYS A 379 -0.02 -4.09 -33.57
CA LYS A 379 -1.25 -4.09 -34.38
C LYS A 379 -2.00 -2.77 -34.27
N GLN A 380 -2.17 -2.22 -33.07
CA GLN A 380 -2.79 -0.91 -32.87
C GLN A 380 -1.94 0.22 -33.45
N ARG A 381 -0.61 0.20 -33.31
CA ARG A 381 0.27 1.17 -33.96
C ARG A 381 0.13 1.15 -35.48
N LYS A 382 0.05 -0.03 -36.11
CA LYS A 382 -0.21 -0.17 -37.55
C LYS A 382 -1.57 0.42 -37.93
N LYS A 383 -2.63 0.13 -37.15
CA LYS A 383 -3.98 0.67 -37.35
C LYS A 383 -4.02 2.21 -37.29
N TYR A 384 -3.28 2.81 -36.38
CA TYR A 384 -3.23 4.26 -36.17
C TYR A 384 -2.09 4.96 -36.93
N ALA A 385 -1.32 4.25 -37.76
CA ALA A 385 -0.10 4.78 -38.39
C ALA A 385 -0.36 6.07 -39.20
N SER A 386 -1.42 6.12 -40.00
CA SER A 386 -1.78 7.31 -40.79
C SER A 386 -2.19 8.50 -39.92
N GLN A 387 -2.81 8.26 -38.75
CA GLN A 387 -3.16 9.31 -37.80
C GLN A 387 -1.93 9.83 -37.06
N ILE A 388 -0.98 8.95 -36.73
CA ILE A 388 0.31 9.32 -36.15
C ILE A 388 1.11 10.18 -37.14
N GLU A 389 1.16 9.79 -38.41
CA GLU A 389 1.84 10.55 -39.45
C GLU A 389 1.21 11.94 -39.63
N LYS A 390 -0.11 12.02 -39.75
CA LYS A 390 -0.83 13.31 -39.79
C LYS A 390 -0.57 14.17 -38.56
N ALA A 391 -0.56 13.58 -37.37
CA ALA A 391 -0.26 14.31 -36.13
C ALA A 391 1.17 14.86 -36.14
N ASN A 392 2.15 14.10 -36.65
CA ASN A 392 3.54 14.54 -36.74
C ASN A 392 3.75 15.69 -37.74
N GLN A 393 2.86 15.87 -38.71
CA GLN A 393 2.88 16.98 -39.67
C GLN A 393 2.33 18.30 -39.08
N ILE A 394 1.75 18.28 -37.88
CA ILE A 394 1.26 19.48 -37.20
C ILE A 394 2.46 20.32 -36.75
N GLN A 395 2.53 21.56 -37.24
CA GLN A 395 3.61 22.50 -36.92
C GLN A 395 3.54 23.02 -35.48
N ASP A 396 2.32 23.21 -34.97
CA ASP A 396 2.10 23.63 -33.58
C ASP A 396 2.44 22.48 -32.62
N GLU A 397 3.47 22.67 -31.81
CA GLU A 397 3.98 21.64 -30.91
C GLU A 397 2.96 21.22 -29.84
N GLY A 398 2.16 22.16 -29.33
CA GLY A 398 1.13 21.88 -28.33
C GLY A 398 0.04 20.97 -28.89
N LYS A 399 -0.50 21.33 -30.06
CA LYS A 399 -1.52 20.54 -30.78
C LYS A 399 -0.98 19.19 -31.22
N ARG A 400 0.27 19.12 -31.71
CA ARG A 400 0.94 17.87 -32.05
C ARG A 400 1.00 16.94 -30.83
N ARG A 401 1.48 17.45 -29.69
CA ARG A 401 1.60 16.68 -28.44
C ARG A 401 0.24 16.20 -27.96
N GLU A 402 -0.77 17.04 -28.00
CA GLU A 402 -2.14 16.69 -27.60
C GLU A 402 -2.73 15.58 -28.48
N GLN A 403 -2.58 15.70 -29.80
CA GLN A 403 -3.10 14.70 -30.73
C GLN A 403 -2.37 13.36 -30.60
N LEU A 404 -1.04 13.36 -30.50
CA LEU A 404 -0.26 12.14 -30.23
C LEU A 404 -0.61 11.50 -28.88
N LYS A 405 -0.84 12.31 -27.84
CA LYS A 405 -1.29 11.83 -26.53
C LYS A 405 -2.66 11.17 -26.62
N SER A 406 -3.59 11.72 -27.39
CA SER A 406 -4.92 11.15 -27.61
C SER A 406 -4.86 9.80 -28.34
N ILE A 407 -4.03 9.70 -29.40
CA ILE A 407 -3.79 8.45 -30.13
C ILE A 407 -3.15 7.40 -29.20
N SER A 408 -2.08 7.79 -28.49
CA SER A 408 -1.39 6.92 -27.53
C SER A 408 -2.34 6.40 -26.45
N LYS A 409 -3.21 7.26 -25.91
CA LYS A 409 -4.26 6.85 -24.96
C LYS A 409 -5.19 5.79 -25.54
N THR A 410 -5.60 5.95 -26.80
CA THR A 410 -6.47 5.00 -27.49
C THR A 410 -5.79 3.64 -27.69
N ILE A 411 -4.53 3.65 -28.14
CA ILE A 411 -3.71 2.44 -28.27
C ILE A 411 -3.56 1.74 -26.91
N ASN A 412 -3.15 2.50 -25.88
CA ASN A 412 -2.95 1.95 -24.54
C ASN A 412 -4.24 1.38 -23.93
N ASN A 413 -5.39 1.99 -24.20
CA ASN A 413 -6.68 1.48 -23.75
C ASN A 413 -7.08 0.15 -24.43
N ALA A 414 -6.64 -0.09 -25.67
CA ALA A 414 -6.84 -1.36 -26.34
C ALA A 414 -5.88 -2.43 -25.80
N VAL A 415 -4.60 -2.09 -25.68
CA VAL A 415 -3.56 -2.99 -25.15
C VAL A 415 -3.86 -3.43 -23.72
N LYS A 416 -4.39 -2.53 -22.87
CA LYS A 416 -4.78 -2.84 -21.48
C LYS A 416 -5.90 -3.89 -21.35
N LYS A 417 -6.62 -4.20 -22.42
CA LYS A 417 -7.67 -5.24 -22.41
C LYS A 417 -7.13 -6.63 -22.75
N VAL A 418 -5.86 -6.71 -23.15
CA VAL A 418 -5.17 -7.97 -23.41
C VAL A 418 -4.51 -8.39 -22.11
N GLU A 419 -5.12 -9.37 -21.47
CA GLU A 419 -4.70 -9.94 -20.19
C GLU A 419 -4.67 -11.46 -20.33
N SER A 420 -3.59 -12.06 -19.85
CA SER A 420 -3.50 -13.51 -19.71
C SER A 420 -4.42 -14.02 -18.60
N ASP A 421 -4.52 -15.34 -18.46
CA ASP A 421 -5.29 -15.93 -17.36
C ASP A 421 -4.61 -15.76 -16.00
N ALA A 422 -3.27 -15.70 -15.94
CA ALA A 422 -2.54 -15.39 -14.71
C ALA A 422 -2.82 -13.95 -14.26
N GLU A 423 -2.82 -12.99 -15.19
CA GLU A 423 -3.10 -11.57 -14.89
C GLU A 423 -4.54 -11.33 -14.45
N LYS A 424 -5.51 -12.03 -15.06
CA LYS A 424 -6.90 -12.04 -14.59
C LYS A 424 -7.01 -12.61 -13.18
N GLN A 425 -6.25 -13.65 -12.84
CA GLN A 425 -6.24 -14.23 -11.51
C GLN A 425 -5.61 -13.28 -10.47
N MET A 426 -4.48 -12.62 -10.79
CA MET A 426 -3.87 -11.59 -9.92
C MET A 426 -4.83 -10.42 -9.68
N THR A 427 -5.52 -9.96 -10.73
CA THR A 427 -6.57 -8.95 -10.61
C THR A 427 -7.74 -9.46 -9.78
N GLY A 428 -8.12 -10.73 -9.96
CA GLY A 428 -9.17 -11.40 -9.21
C GLY A 428 -8.88 -11.52 -7.71
N GLU A 429 -7.62 -11.72 -7.31
CA GLU A 429 -7.19 -11.71 -5.91
C GLU A 429 -7.45 -10.34 -5.25
N MET A 430 -7.01 -9.25 -5.88
CA MET A 430 -7.29 -7.90 -5.37
C MET A 430 -8.79 -7.58 -5.41
N ASP A 431 -9.50 -7.97 -6.46
CA ASP A 431 -10.95 -7.76 -6.56
C ASP A 431 -11.70 -8.50 -5.44
N ARG A 432 -11.28 -9.70 -5.04
CA ARG A 432 -11.84 -10.41 -3.87
C ARG A 432 -11.63 -9.62 -2.59
N HIS A 433 -10.41 -9.14 -2.36
CA HIS A 433 -10.11 -8.32 -1.19
C HIS A 433 -10.96 -7.03 -1.16
N LEU A 434 -11.06 -6.30 -2.27
CA LEU A 434 -11.84 -5.06 -2.36
C LEU A 434 -13.36 -5.28 -2.23
N ARG A 435 -13.87 -6.47 -2.60
CA ARG A 435 -15.26 -6.86 -2.30
C ARG A 435 -15.50 -6.96 -0.80
N VAL A 436 -14.57 -7.57 -0.06
CA VAL A 436 -14.66 -7.63 1.41
C VAL A 436 -14.57 -6.24 2.01
N VAL A 437 -13.62 -5.39 1.59
CA VAL A 437 -13.56 -3.98 2.01
C VAL A 437 -14.91 -3.27 1.83
N GLY A 438 -15.61 -3.54 0.73
CA GLY A 438 -16.93 -2.98 0.47
C GLY A 438 -18.00 -3.42 1.48
N GLN A 439 -17.99 -4.69 1.85
CA GLN A 439 -18.89 -5.25 2.87
C GLN A 439 -18.56 -4.69 4.26
N LEU A 440 -17.28 -4.72 4.65
CA LEU A 440 -16.80 -4.18 5.93
C LEU A 440 -17.18 -2.71 6.09
N TRP A 441 -16.95 -1.90 5.05
CA TRP A 441 -17.33 -0.49 5.07
C TRP A 441 -18.83 -0.32 5.22
N ALA A 442 -19.62 -0.94 4.36
CA ALA A 442 -21.07 -0.80 4.38
C ALA A 442 -21.65 -1.15 5.75
N LYS A 443 -21.20 -2.28 6.33
CA LYS A 443 -21.65 -2.73 7.63
C LYS A 443 -21.23 -1.79 8.75
N SER A 444 -19.95 -1.47 8.83
CA SER A 444 -19.41 -0.62 9.91
C SER A 444 -20.08 0.76 9.93
N MET A 445 -20.36 1.33 8.76
CA MET A 445 -21.07 2.60 8.68
C MET A 445 -22.50 2.53 9.23
N THR A 446 -23.14 1.35 9.28
CA THR A 446 -24.44 1.21 9.94
C THR A 446 -24.36 1.34 11.46
N HIS A 447 -23.20 1.19 12.08
CA HIS A 447 -23.04 1.48 13.51
C HIS A 447 -22.71 2.97 13.73
N ILE A 448 -22.07 3.63 12.76
CA ILE A 448 -21.71 5.05 12.82
C ILE A 448 -22.91 5.96 12.53
N VAL A 449 -23.73 5.62 11.55
CA VAL A 449 -24.91 6.41 11.19
C VAL A 449 -26.11 5.91 12.00
N PRO A 450 -26.60 6.65 13.01
CA PRO A 450 -27.68 6.19 13.86
C PRO A 450 -29.00 6.07 13.07
N PRO A 451 -29.95 5.23 13.52
CA PRO A 451 -31.32 5.25 13.00
C PRO A 451 -31.93 6.64 13.16
N GLN A 452 -32.73 7.09 12.17
CA GLN A 452 -33.52 8.31 12.38
C GLN A 452 -34.47 8.09 13.56
N ALA A 453 -34.47 9.03 14.50
CA ALA A 453 -35.46 9.01 15.57
C ALA A 453 -36.85 9.05 14.92
N SER A 454 -37.69 8.06 15.22
CA SER A 454 -39.06 8.04 14.76
C SER A 454 -39.73 9.33 15.27
N SER A 455 -40.06 10.26 14.37
CA SER A 455 -40.94 11.37 14.73
C SER A 455 -42.29 10.78 15.11
N GLN A 456 -42.54 10.69 16.42
CA GLN A 456 -43.85 10.37 16.98
C GLN A 456 -44.83 11.51 16.74
#